data_AF-A0A6L7WIW9-F1
#
_entry.id   AF-A0A6L7WIW9-F1
#
_cell.length_a   1.000
_cell.length_b   1.000
_cell.length_c   1.000
_cell.angle_alpha   90.00
_cell.angle_beta   90.00
_cell.angle_gamma   90.00
#
_symmetry.space_group_name_H-M   'P 1'
#
loop_
_entity.id
_entity.type
_entity.pdbx_description
1 polymer ?
#
loop_
_entity_poly.entity_id
_entity_poly.type
_entity_poly.pdbx_seq_one_letter_code
_entity_poly.pdbx_strand_id
1 'polypeptide(L)' 'LWDGLPPTVTQKLSEPLDEGLVSYRKGRKGRTFAYLEGRTAIDQANRIFGFGGWGCARRRSVA' A
#
# COMPACT_ATOMS: atom_id res chain seq x y z
N LEU A 1 -0.10 -13.79 12.39
CA LEU A 1 -0.31 -14.08 10.95
C LEU A 1 -1.58 -13.33 10.54
N TRP A 2 -1.80 -13.05 9.26
CA TRP A 2 -3.04 -12.38 8.83
C TRP A 2 -4.21 -13.37 8.85
N ASP A 3 -4.75 -13.63 10.04
CA ASP A 3 -5.79 -14.63 10.24
C ASP A 3 -7.06 -14.26 9.43
N GLY A 4 -7.52 -15.19 8.60
CA GLY A 4 -8.69 -15.00 7.73
C GLY A 4 -8.39 -14.55 6.28
N LEU A 5 -7.12 -14.28 5.92
CA LEU A 5 -6.75 -14.03 4.52
C LEU A 5 -6.42 -15.34 3.78
N PRO A 6 -6.69 -15.41 2.46
CA PRO A 6 -6.25 -16.54 1.64
C PRO A 6 -4.73 -16.75 1.73
N PRO A 7 -4.23 -18.00 1.73
CA PRO A 7 -2.79 -18.28 1.79
C PRO A 7 -1.96 -17.54 0.72
N THR A 8 -2.50 -17.41 -0.49
CA THR A 8 -1.86 -16.71 -1.61
C THR A 8 -1.73 -15.20 -1.36
N VAL A 9 -2.70 -14.58 -0.69
CA VAL A 9 -2.63 -13.17 -0.28
C VAL A 9 -1.56 -12.99 0.80
N THR A 10 -1.56 -13.87 1.80
CA THR A 10 -0.56 -13.87 2.88
C THR A 10 0.86 -14.04 2.35
N GLN A 11 1.05 -14.90 1.35
CA GLN A 11 2.33 -15.06 0.66
C GLN A 11 2.77 -13.76 -0.02
N LYS A 12 1.91 -13.14 -0.84
CA LYS A 12 2.23 -11.88 -1.54
C LYS A 12 2.53 -10.73 -0.57
N LEU A 13 1.84 -10.67 0.56
CA LEU A 13 2.09 -9.66 1.61
C LEU A 13 3.41 -9.88 2.35
N SER A 14 3.98 -11.09 2.29
CA SER A 14 5.29 -11.40 2.88
C SER A 14 6.47 -11.05 1.97
N GLU A 15 6.20 -10.80 0.68
CA GLU A 15 7.21 -10.37 -0.27
C GLU A 15 7.65 -8.92 0.04
N PRO A 16 8.95 -8.59 -0.08
CA PRO A 16 9.40 -7.22 0.05
C PRO A 16 8.79 -6.35 -1.05
N LEU A 17 8.56 -5.08 -0.73
CA LEU A 17 8.17 -4.08 -1.72
C LEU A 17 9.31 -3.89 -2.73
N ASP A 18 8.99 -3.90 -4.01
CA ASP A 18 9.93 -3.53 -5.06
C ASP A 18 10.39 -2.08 -4.86
N GLU A 19 11.70 -1.91 -4.65
CA GLU A 19 12.32 -0.60 -4.41
C GLU A 19 12.11 0.37 -5.57
N GLY A 20 11.93 -0.13 -6.80
CA GLY A 20 11.62 0.69 -7.97
C GLY A 20 10.25 1.40 -7.91
N LEU A 21 9.38 0.98 -6.99
CA LEU A 21 8.08 1.62 -6.76
C LEU A 21 8.18 2.80 -5.79
N VAL A 22 9.30 2.94 -5.08
CA VAL A 22 9.49 3.95 -4.04
C VAL A 22 9.89 5.27 -4.67
N SER A 23 9.08 6.29 -4.42
CA SER A 23 9.34 7.67 -4.80
C SER A 23 9.89 8.47 -3.62
N TYR A 24 10.58 9.57 -3.91
CA TYR A 24 11.22 10.41 -2.90
C TYR A 24 10.78 11.85 -3.06
N ARG A 25 10.38 12.48 -1.95
CA ARG A 25 10.06 13.91 -1.92
C ARG A 25 10.94 14.67 -0.94
N LYS A 26 11.26 15.91 -1.30
CA LYS A 26 11.97 16.82 -0.41
C LYS A 26 11.05 17.28 0.72
N GLY A 27 11.57 17.19 1.94
CA GLY A 27 10.96 17.65 3.17
C GLY A 27 11.60 18.94 3.69
N ARG A 28 11.13 19.40 4.85
CA ARG A 28 11.72 20.53 5.55
C ARG A 28 13.13 20.20 6.05
N LYS A 29 13.99 21.21 6.16
CA LYS A 29 15.37 21.11 6.67
C LYS A 29 16.23 20.10 5.91
N GLY A 30 16.08 20.02 4.59
CA GLY A 30 16.91 19.15 3.74
C GLY A 30 16.65 17.66 3.88
N ARG A 31 15.59 17.25 4.61
CA ARG A 31 15.21 15.84 4.72
C ARG A 31 14.60 15.33 3.42
N THR A 32 14.75 14.04 3.16
CA THR A 32 14.05 13.35 2.07
C THR A 32 13.16 12.28 2.67
N PHE A 33 11.93 12.15 2.16
CA PHE A 33 10.97 11.15 2.61
C PHE A 33 10.63 10.19 1.47
N ALA A 34 10.80 8.91 1.72
CA ALA A 34 10.32 7.84 0.86
C ALA A 34 8.78 7.73 0.96
N TYR A 35 8.12 7.48 -0.16
CA TYR A 35 6.68 7.25 -0.21
C TYR A 35 6.32 6.39 -1.43
N LEU A 36 5.13 5.79 -1.39
CA LEU A 36 4.50 5.21 -2.57
C LEU A 36 3.53 6.22 -3.17
N GLU A 37 3.58 6.39 -4.49
CA GLU A 37 2.55 7.11 -5.22
C GLU A 37 1.18 6.47 -4.99
N GLY A 38 0.13 7.31 -4.89
CA GLY A 38 -1.21 6.83 -4.58
C GLY A 38 -1.70 5.79 -5.59
N ARG A 39 -1.41 6.01 -6.89
CA ARG A 39 -1.75 5.07 -7.95
C ARG A 39 -1.03 3.72 -7.78
N THR A 40 0.26 3.76 -7.44
CA THR A 40 1.07 2.56 -7.19
C THR A 40 0.49 1.74 -6.05
N ALA A 41 0.07 2.37 -4.96
CA ALA A 41 -0.56 1.67 -3.83
C ALA A 41 -1.88 0.98 -4.25
N ILE A 42 -2.71 1.64 -5.06
CA ILE A 42 -3.95 1.08 -5.61
C ILE A 42 -3.66 -0.13 -6.52
N ASP A 43 -2.67 -0.02 -7.40
CA ASP A 43 -2.30 -1.10 -8.33
C ASP A 43 -1.73 -2.31 -7.57
N GLN A 44 -0.95 -2.09 -6.50
CA GLN A 44 -0.50 -3.18 -5.62
C GLN A 44 -1.66 -3.85 -4.88
N ALA A 45 -2.65 -3.08 -4.40
CA ALA A 45 -3.84 -3.66 -3.78
C ALA A 45 -4.62 -4.54 -4.76
N ASN A 46 -4.80 -4.10 -6.02
CA ASN A 46 -5.40 -4.91 -7.08
C ASN A 46 -4.59 -6.19 -7.37
N ARG A 47 -3.26 -6.11 -7.37
CA ARG A 47 -2.37 -7.29 -7.57
C ARG A 47 -2.48 -8.30 -6.42
N ILE A 48 -2.54 -7.81 -5.18
CA ILE A 48 -2.51 -8.65 -3.97
C ILE A 48 -3.88 -9.27 -3.72
N PHE A 49 -4.93 -8.45 -3.67
CA PHE A 49 -6.27 -8.86 -3.26
C PHE A 49 -7.22 -9.16 -4.44
N GLY A 50 -6.84 -8.80 -5.66
CA GLY A 50 -7.71 -8.89 -6.84
C GLY A 50 -8.61 -7.67 -6.99
N PHE A 51 -8.98 -7.35 -8.24
CA PHE A 51 -9.97 -6.31 -8.53
C PHE A 51 -11.32 -6.66 -7.89
N GLY A 52 -11.91 -5.73 -7.14
CA GLY A 52 -13.14 -5.96 -6.37
C GLY A 52 -12.96 -6.73 -5.05
N GLY A 53 -11.75 -7.23 -4.77
CA GLY A 53 -11.43 -7.96 -3.53
C GLY A 53 -11.05 -7.07 -2.33
N TRP A 54 -11.06 -5.74 -2.52
CA TRP A 54 -10.73 -4.77 -1.49
C TRP A 54 -11.53 -3.47 -1.66
N GLY A 55 -11.57 -2.65 -0.61
CA GLY A 55 -12.23 -1.35 -0.64
C GLY A 55 -11.73 -0.43 0.47
N CYS A 56 -12.07 0.85 0.36
CA CYS A 56 -11.78 1.85 1.38
C CYS A 56 -13.02 2.69 1.63
N ALA A 57 -13.42 2.82 2.90
CA ALA A 57 -14.51 3.67 3.33
C ALA A 57 -13.97 4.86 4.11
N ARG A 58 -14.36 6.07 3.72
CA ARG A 58 -14.10 7.26 4.54
C ARG A 58 -15.11 7.27 5.68
N ARG A 59 -14.62 7.08 6.91
CA ARG A 59 -15.41 7.45 8.10
C ARG A 59 -15.37 8.97 8.22
N ARG A 60 -16.52 9.61 8.48
CA ARG A 60 -16.55 11.05 8.76
C ARG A 60 -15.69 11.31 9.99
N SER A 61 -14.71 12.19 9.87
CA SER A 61 -14.08 12.80 11.03
C SER A 61 -15.04 13.85 11.59
N VAL A 62 -15.41 13.69 12.86
CA VAL A 62 -16.03 14.77 13.62
C VAL A 62 -14.89 15.72 14.00
N ALA A 63 -15.02 16.99 13.60
CA ALA A 63 -14.07 18.04 13.93
C ALA A 63 -14.15 18.42 15.41
#